data_AF-A0A380C102-F1
#
_entry.id   AF-A0A380C102-F1
#
_cell.length_a   1.000
_cell.length_b   1.000
_cell.length_c   1.000
_cell.angle_alpha   90.00
_cell.angle_beta   90.00
_cell.angle_gamma   90.00
#
_symmetry.space_group_name_H-M   'P 1'
#
loop_
_entity.id
_entity.type
_entity.pdbx_description
1 polymer ?
#
loop_
_entity_poly.entity_id
_entity_poly.type
_entity_poly.pdbx_seq_one_letter_code
_entity_poly.pdbx_strand_id
1 'polypeptide(L)'
;MTIEKLIHLPDLSFIRVCNEDYGINRGLYNTIDKFFYERGFERIIDRRKNILYFLDYVQKDADLNNKRPKFGSGGLKIKIEEYLLEIEKNNNHKMWQLAK
;
A
#
# COMPACT_ATOMS: atom_id res chain seq x y z
N MET A 1 7.48 5.90 13.64
CA MET A 1 8.55 6.23 12.66
C MET A 1 7.88 6.88 11.46
N THR A 2 8.48 7.87 10.77
CA THR A 2 7.84 8.50 9.60
C THR A 2 7.91 7.58 8.37
N ILE A 3 6.92 7.66 7.46
CA ILE A 3 6.93 6.91 6.19
C ILE A 3 8.22 7.14 5.41
N GLU A 4 8.72 8.38 5.39
CA GLU A 4 9.98 8.74 4.73
C GLU A 4 11.17 7.92 5.23
N LYS A 5 11.25 7.61 6.53
CA LYS A 5 12.32 6.76 7.05
C LYS A 5 12.11 5.29 6.72
N LEU A 6 10.85 4.83 6.75
CA LEU A 6 10.50 3.43 6.52
C LEU A 6 10.85 2.97 5.10
N ILE A 7 10.51 3.77 4.07
CA ILE A 7 10.70 3.39 2.67
C ILE A 7 12.17 3.20 2.27
N HIS A 8 13.10 3.79 3.02
CA HIS A 8 14.55 3.66 2.82
C HIS A 8 15.20 2.51 3.61
N LEU A 9 14.43 1.76 4.41
CA LEU A 9 14.96 0.60 5.13
C LEU A 9 15.49 -0.47 4.16
N PRO A 10 16.48 -1.29 4.56
CA PRO A 10 16.84 -2.49 3.83
C PRO A 10 15.63 -3.42 3.63
N ASP A 11 15.63 -4.21 2.56
CA ASP A 11 14.49 -5.04 2.14
C ASP A 11 13.91 -5.89 3.27
N LEU A 12 14.78 -6.59 4.01
CA LEU A 12 14.36 -7.44 5.12
C LEU A 12 13.69 -6.63 6.24
N SER A 13 14.25 -5.46 6.56
CA SER A 13 13.71 -4.56 7.59
C SER A 13 12.37 -3.95 7.15
N PHE A 14 12.23 -3.58 5.88
CA PHE A 14 10.97 -3.09 5.33
C PHE A 14 9.87 -4.16 5.38
N ILE A 15 10.18 -5.37 4.92
CA ILE A 15 9.23 -6.51 4.96
C ILE A 15 8.84 -6.82 6.40
N ARG A 16 9.77 -6.72 7.35
CA ARG A 16 9.51 -6.90 8.78
C ARG A 16 8.50 -5.87 9.31
N VAL A 17 8.64 -4.59 8.94
CA VAL A 17 7.66 -3.55 9.29
C VAL A 17 6.27 -3.91 8.72
N CYS A 18 6.19 -4.28 7.44
CA CYS A 18 4.92 -4.72 6.85
C CYS A 18 4.31 -5.93 7.58
N ASN A 19 5.15 -6.81 8.14
CA ASN A 19 4.71 -7.96 8.89
C ASN A 19 4.21 -7.60 10.29
N GLU A 20 4.99 -6.82 11.06
CA GLU A 20 4.70 -6.50 12.45
C GLU A 20 3.49 -5.57 12.59
N ASP A 21 3.39 -4.57 11.69
CA ASP A 21 2.35 -3.53 11.78
C ASP A 21 1.04 -3.96 11.10
N TYR A 22 1.14 -4.68 9.97
CA TYR A 22 -0.01 -5.00 9.10
C TYR A 22 -0.26 -6.51 8.93
N GLY A 23 0.53 -7.36 9.58
CA GLY A 23 0.37 -8.82 9.51
C GLY A 23 0.70 -9.42 8.14
N ILE A 24 1.33 -8.67 7.24
CA ILE A 24 1.62 -9.07 5.86
C ILE A 24 2.80 -10.05 5.83
N ASN A 25 2.58 -11.23 5.25
CA ASN A 25 3.67 -12.19 5.06
C ASN A 25 4.50 -11.85 3.80
N ARG A 26 5.69 -12.44 3.68
CA ARG A 26 6.60 -12.19 2.55
C ARG A 26 5.98 -12.47 1.19
N GLY A 27 5.17 -13.52 1.06
CA GLY A 27 4.52 -13.87 -0.20
C GLY A 27 3.53 -12.80 -0.64
N LEU A 28 2.67 -12.34 0.28
CA LEU A 28 1.70 -11.29 0.04
C LEU A 28 2.39 -9.95 -0.26
N TYR A 29 3.44 -9.59 0.49
CA TYR A 29 4.27 -8.43 0.18
C TYR A 29 4.80 -8.48 -1.25
N ASN A 30 5.40 -9.61 -1.67
CA ASN A 30 5.95 -9.76 -3.02
C ASN A 30 4.86 -9.62 -4.09
N THR A 31 3.65 -10.14 -3.82
CA THR A 31 2.51 -9.98 -4.75
C THR A 31 2.10 -8.51 -4.88
N ILE A 32 1.99 -7.78 -3.78
CA ILE A 32 1.64 -6.34 -3.79
C ILE A 32 2.75 -5.53 -4.50
N ASP A 33 4.01 -5.77 -4.16
CA ASP A 33 5.16 -5.08 -4.79
C ASP A 33 5.19 -5.31 -6.30
N LYS A 34 5.05 -6.58 -6.73
CA LYS A 34 4.96 -6.93 -8.14
C LYS A 34 3.79 -6.21 -8.83
N PHE A 35 2.64 -6.13 -8.17
CA PHE A 35 1.47 -5.45 -8.72
C PHE A 35 1.74 -3.97 -8.99
N PHE A 36 2.32 -3.26 -8.02
CA PHE A 36 2.69 -1.86 -8.22
C PHE A 36 3.77 -1.72 -9.30
N TYR A 37 4.75 -2.63 -9.37
CA TYR A 37 5.73 -2.59 -10.44
C TYR A 37 5.09 -2.72 -11.84
N GLU A 38 4.16 -3.66 -12.01
CA GLU A 38 3.40 -3.87 -13.27
C GLU A 38 2.50 -2.68 -13.64
N ARG A 39 2.20 -1.81 -12.67
CA ARG A 39 1.45 -0.55 -12.87
C ARG A 39 2.33 0.67 -13.14
N GLY A 40 3.64 0.48 -13.34
CA GLY A 40 4.57 1.55 -13.72
C GLY A 40 5.25 2.25 -12.53
N PHE A 41 5.07 1.75 -11.30
CA PHE A 41 5.83 2.25 -10.14
C PHE A 41 7.25 1.65 -10.15
N GLU A 42 8.11 2.15 -11.04
CA GLU A 42 9.44 1.58 -11.29
C GLU A 42 10.41 1.76 -10.11
N ARG A 43 10.36 2.91 -9.42
CA ARG A 43 11.24 3.20 -8.30
C ARG A 43 10.77 2.44 -7.05
N ILE A 44 11.69 1.73 -6.41
CA ILE A 44 11.40 0.96 -5.19
C ILE A 44 10.81 1.84 -4.06
N ILE A 45 11.26 3.09 -3.97
CA ILE A 45 10.78 4.05 -2.99
C ILE A 45 9.29 4.39 -3.23
N ASP A 46 8.88 4.53 -4.49
CA ASP A 46 7.48 4.80 -4.85
C ASP A 46 6.60 3.59 -4.56
N ARG A 47 7.08 2.37 -4.85
CA ARG A 47 6.36 1.14 -4.51
C ARG A 47 6.19 0.99 -3.01
N ARG A 48 7.26 1.14 -2.23
CA ARG A 48 7.20 1.03 -0.77
C ARG A 48 6.27 2.05 -0.14
N LYS A 49 6.28 3.27 -0.64
CA LYS A 49 5.35 4.31 -0.21
C LYS A 49 3.90 3.90 -0.47
N ASN A 50 3.60 3.41 -1.68
CA ASN A 50 2.27 2.95 -2.04
C ASN A 50 1.86 1.67 -1.30
N ILE A 51 2.79 0.77 -1.00
CA ILE A 51 2.54 -0.40 -0.16
C ILE A 51 2.07 0.07 1.22
N LEU A 52 2.79 0.96 1.90
CA LEU A 52 2.38 1.45 3.23
C LEU A 52 1.01 2.14 3.18
N TYR A 53 0.76 3.01 2.21
CA TYR A 53 -0.54 3.67 2.07
C TYR A 53 -1.68 2.71 1.74
N PHE A 54 -1.43 1.73 0.86
CA PHE A 54 -2.40 0.69 0.56
C PHE A 54 -2.71 -0.15 1.80
N LEU A 55 -1.70 -0.51 2.58
CA LEU A 55 -1.88 -1.26 3.82
C LEU A 55 -2.65 -0.45 4.88
N ASP A 56 -2.38 0.86 5.01
CA ASP A 56 -3.19 1.75 5.84
C ASP A 56 -4.64 1.85 5.34
N TYR A 57 -4.85 1.91 4.02
CA TYR A 57 -6.17 1.98 3.40
C TYR A 57 -7.01 0.74 3.72
N VAL A 58 -6.47 -0.46 3.54
CA VAL A 58 -7.20 -1.72 3.81
C VAL A 58 -7.32 -2.03 5.30
N GLN A 59 -6.44 -1.49 6.15
CA GLN A 59 -6.53 -1.66 7.59
C GLN A 59 -7.66 -0.82 8.20
N LYS A 60 -7.97 0.36 7.63
CA LYS A 60 -9.14 1.16 8.06
C LYS A 60 -10.47 0.42 7.82
N ASP A 61 -10.52 -0.42 6.79
CA ASP A 61 -11.66 -1.27 6.46
C ASP A 61 -11.74 -2.53 7.35
N ALA A 62 -10.64 -2.91 8.01
CA ALA A 62 -10.58 -4.11 8.85
C ALA A 62 -10.99 -3.77 10.29
N ASP A 63 -11.90 -4.56 10.87
CA ASP A 63 -12.29 -4.45 12.28
C ASP A 63 -11.06 -4.32 13.19
N LEU A 64 -11.12 -3.36 14.13
CA LEU A 64 -10.05 -2.95 15.06
C LEU A 64 -9.32 -4.11 15.79
N ASN A 65 -9.92 -5.30 15.82
CA ASN A 65 -9.39 -6.49 16.48
C ASN A 65 -8.53 -7.39 15.59
N ASN A 66 -8.52 -7.21 14.27
CA ASN A 66 -7.75 -8.04 13.34
C ASN A 66 -6.67 -7.22 12.62
N LYS A 67 -5.42 -7.35 13.06
CA LYS A 67 -4.27 -6.71 12.41
C LYS A 67 -3.98 -7.19 10.98
N ARG A 68 -4.67 -8.23 10.51
CA ARG A 68 -4.46 -8.85 9.20
C ARG A 68 -5.61 -8.53 8.25
N PRO A 69 -5.35 -7.81 7.14
CA PRO A 69 -6.34 -7.70 6.08
C PRO A 69 -6.56 -9.08 5.44
N LYS A 70 -7.83 -9.46 5.27
CA LYS A 70 -8.23 -10.71 4.64
C LYS A 70 -8.67 -10.43 3.21
N PHE A 71 -7.91 -10.94 2.25
CA PHE A 71 -8.24 -10.87 0.83
C PHE A 71 -8.68 -12.27 0.40
N GLY A 72 -9.98 -12.45 0.12
CA GLY A 72 -10.47 -13.70 -0.47
C GLY A 72 -9.82 -13.99 -1.83
N SER A 73 -10.24 -15.07 -2.50
CA SER A 73 -9.73 -15.40 -3.84
C SER A 73 -9.91 -14.20 -4.80
N GLY A 74 -8.80 -13.69 -5.37
CA GLY A 74 -8.81 -12.51 -6.24
C GLY A 74 -9.03 -11.15 -5.55
N GLY A 75 -9.38 -11.13 -4.26
CA GLY A 75 -9.75 -9.91 -3.53
C GLY A 75 -8.62 -8.90 -3.37
N LEU A 76 -7.36 -9.35 -3.39
CA LEU A 76 -6.20 -8.47 -3.27
C LEU A 76 -6.10 -7.53 -4.47
N LYS A 77 -6.20 -8.07 -5.68
CA LYS A 77 -6.13 -7.29 -6.91
C LYS A 77 -7.23 -6.23 -6.94
N ILE A 78 -8.46 -6.64 -6.63
CA ILE A 78 -9.62 -5.73 -6.57
C ILE A 78 -9.35 -4.59 -5.59
N LYS A 79 -8.87 -4.89 -4.38
CA LYS A 79 -8.56 -3.86 -3.37
C LYS A 79 -7.45 -2.90 -3.80
N ILE A 80 -6.43 -3.40 -4.53
CA ILE A 80 -5.39 -2.51 -5.08
C ILE A 80 -5.98 -1.60 -6.17
N GLU A 81 -6.85 -2.10 -7.05
CA GLU A 81 -7.54 -1.24 -8.04
C GLU A 81 -8.40 -0.17 -7.36
N GLU A 82 -9.19 -0.54 -6.35
CA GLU A 82 -10.01 0.40 -5.59
C GLU A 82 -9.15 1.51 -4.98
N TYR A 83 -8.01 1.14 -4.38
CA TYR A 83 -7.04 2.09 -3.84
C TYR A 83 -6.47 3.01 -4.92
N LEU A 84 -6.09 2.48 -6.09
CA LEU A 84 -5.55 3.27 -7.19
C LEU A 84 -6.58 4.29 -7.73
N LEU A 85 -7.83 3.88 -7.87
CA LEU A 85 -8.92 4.78 -8.26
C LEU A 85 -9.16 5.88 -7.22
N GLU A 86 -9.06 5.55 -5.93
CA GLU A 86 -9.23 6.49 -4.83
C GLU A 86 -8.11 7.55 -4.80
N ILE A 87 -6.84 7.15 -5.02
CA ILE A 87 -5.75 8.13 -5.10
C ILE A 87 -5.84 9.03 -6.33
N GLU A 88 -6.30 8.50 -7.48
CA GLU A 88 -6.48 9.29 -8.70
C GLU A 88 -7.56 10.35 -8.52
N LYS A 89 -8.72 9.98 -7.96
CA LYS A 89 -9.80 10.92 -7.62
C LYS A 89 -9.31 12.01 -6.67
N ASN A 90 -8.58 11.63 -5.62
CA ASN A 90 -8.08 12.57 -4.62
C ASN A 90 -7.02 13.52 -5.20
N ASN A 91 -6.14 13.04 -6.08
CA ASN A 91 -5.16 13.88 -6.77
C ASN A 91 -5.84 14.87 -7.71
N ASN A 92 -6.80 14.40 -8.51
CA ASN A 92 -7.57 15.27 -9.40
C ASN A 92 -8.32 16.35 -8.60
N HIS A 93 -8.96 15.99 -7.49
CA HIS A 93 -9.64 16.96 -6.63
C HIS A 93 -8.69 18.05 -6.09
N LYS A 94 -7.51 17.67 -5.61
CA LYS A 94 -6.49 18.62 -5.13
C LYS A 94 -5.99 19.55 -6.24
N MET A 95 -5.79 19.04 -7.46
CA MET A 95 -5.40 19.85 -8.62
C MET A 95 -6.45 20.92 -8.93
N TRP A 96 -7.75 20.58 -8.85
CA TRP A 96 -8.83 21.56 -9.03
C TRP A 96 -8.91 22.61 -7.91
N GLN A 97 -8.47 22.29 -6.69
CA GLN A 97 -8.44 23.26 -5.58
C GLN A 97 -7.27 24.24 -5.67
N LEU A 98 -6.11 23.81 -6.17
CA LEU A 98 -4.92 24.65 -6.33
C LEU A 98 -4.98 25.56 -7.57
N ALA A 99 -5.87 25.28 -8.51
CA ALA A 99 -6.06 26.05 -9.74
C ALA A 99 -7.08 27.22 -9.59
N LYS A 100 -7.59 27.46 -8.38
CA LYS A 100 -8.47 28.59 -8.03
C LYS A 100 -7.72 29.60 -7.17
#